data_AF-A0A6G1X9I9-F1
#
_entry.id   AF-A0A6G1X9I9-F1
#
_cell.length_a   1.000
_cell.length_b   1.000
_cell.length_c   1.000
_cell.angle_alpha   90.00
_cell.angle_beta   90.00
_cell.angle_gamma   90.00
#
_symmetry.space_group_name_H-M   'P 1'
#
loop_
_entity.id
_entity.type
_entity.pdbx_description
1 polymer ?
#
loop_
_entity_poly.entity_id
_entity_poly.type
_entity_poly.pdbx_seq_one_letter_code
_entity_poly.pdbx_strand_id
1 'polypeptide(L)'
;MNYIKEINAFYIITQTNPLSPSASASASLLWHTLMHINNQTRWKPSFTVAVSILKTKTGVSESTIKRARDELQTKGFIHYHSRGGNQAAEYQMVSLWSI
;
A
#
# COMPACT_ATOMS: atom_id res chain seq x y z
N MET A 1 12.95 7.43 2.71
CA MET A 1 12.81 6.64 1.47
C MET A 1 13.04 7.57 0.28
N ASN A 2 13.30 7.04 -0.94
CA ASN A 2 13.44 7.85 -2.15
C ASN A 2 12.27 7.57 -3.10
N TYR A 3 11.34 8.52 -3.23
CA TYR A 3 10.06 8.29 -3.91
C TYR A 3 10.17 7.68 -5.31
N ILE A 4 11.04 8.24 -6.16
CA ILE A 4 11.21 7.76 -7.55
C ILE A 4 11.83 6.36 -7.57
N LYS A 5 12.84 6.11 -6.72
CA LYS A 5 13.46 4.78 -6.64
C LYS A 5 12.48 3.72 -6.14
N GLU A 6 11.62 4.04 -5.17
CA GLU A 6 10.58 3.12 -4.71
C GLU A 6 9.62 2.75 -5.84
N ILE A 7 9.14 3.72 -6.61
CA ILE A 7 8.22 3.48 -7.73
C ILE A 7 8.88 2.58 -8.78
N ASN A 8 10.13 2.88 -9.16
CA ASN A 8 10.86 2.08 -10.13
C ASN A 8 11.07 0.64 -9.62
N ALA A 9 11.45 0.48 -8.34
CA ALA A 9 11.62 -0.83 -7.73
C ALA A 9 10.30 -1.62 -7.69
N PHE A 10 9.18 -0.97 -7.40
CA PHE A 10 7.86 -1.61 -7.42
C PHE A 10 7.53 -2.17 -8.81
N TYR A 11 7.77 -1.40 -9.88
CA TYR A 11 7.56 -1.88 -11.25
C TYR A 11 8.48 -3.04 -11.63
N ILE A 12 9.73 -3.05 -11.16
CA ILE A 12 10.68 -4.14 -11.41
C ILE A 12 10.26 -5.41 -10.65
N ILE A 13 10.00 -5.29 -9.35
CA ILE A 13 9.67 -6.46 -8.50
C ILE A 13 8.33 -7.07 -8.91
N THR A 14 7.35 -6.27 -9.34
CA THR A 14 6.06 -6.80 -9.81
C THR A 14 6.15 -7.56 -11.14
N GLN A 15 7.23 -7.41 -11.92
CA GLN A 15 7.49 -8.25 -13.09
C GLN A 15 7.96 -9.65 -12.70
N THR A 16 8.77 -9.77 -11.64
CA THR A 16 9.33 -11.05 -11.19
C THR A 16 8.47 -11.73 -10.11
N ASN A 17 7.69 -10.96 -9.35
CA ASN A 17 6.77 -11.41 -8.32
C ASN A 17 5.39 -10.74 -8.52
N PRO A 18 4.61 -11.21 -9.50
CA PRO A 18 3.35 -10.58 -9.84
C PRO A 18 2.32 -10.68 -8.71
N LEU A 19 1.54 -9.62 -8.57
CA LEU A 19 0.31 -9.61 -7.78
C LEU A 19 -0.71 -10.58 -8.40
N SER A 20 -1.60 -11.15 -7.58
CA SER A 20 -2.66 -12.02 -8.08
C SER A 20 -3.51 -11.32 -9.17
N PRO A 21 -3.91 -12.01 -10.26
CA PRO A 21 -4.64 -11.38 -11.37
C PRO A 21 -5.91 -10.65 -10.94
N SER A 22 -6.61 -11.19 -9.93
CA SER A 22 -7.85 -10.62 -9.39
C SER A 22 -7.64 -9.39 -8.51
N ALA A 23 -6.44 -9.16 -7.98
CA ALA A 23 -6.14 -8.03 -7.10
C ALA A 23 -5.14 -7.02 -7.72
N SER A 24 -4.40 -7.41 -8.75
CA SER A 24 -3.27 -6.67 -9.35
C SER A 24 -3.51 -5.17 -9.52
N ALA A 25 -4.60 -4.77 -10.19
CA ALA A 25 -4.91 -3.36 -10.41
C ALA A 25 -5.18 -2.62 -9.10
N SER A 26 -6.02 -3.19 -8.23
CA SER A 26 -6.38 -2.58 -6.95
C SER A 26 -5.24 -2.52 -5.94
N ALA A 27 -4.39 -3.55 -5.90
CA ALA A 27 -3.21 -3.61 -5.04
C ALA A 27 -2.13 -2.65 -5.52
N SER A 28 -1.89 -2.55 -6.83
CA SER A 28 -1.00 -1.54 -7.39
C SER A 28 -1.48 -0.13 -7.08
N LEU A 29 -2.76 0.18 -7.32
CA LEU A 29 -3.34 1.49 -7.02
C LEU A 29 -3.26 1.83 -5.53
N LEU A 30 -3.55 0.86 -4.66
CA LEU A 30 -3.45 1.03 -3.21
C LEU A 30 -2.00 1.29 -2.78
N TRP A 31 -1.03 0.55 -3.30
CA TRP A 31 0.38 0.74 -2.99
C TRP A 31 0.85 2.15 -3.37
N HIS A 32 0.54 2.62 -4.58
CA HIS A 32 0.89 3.97 -5.02
C HIS A 32 0.22 5.05 -4.15
N THR A 33 -1.04 4.83 -3.78
CA THR A 33 -1.77 5.73 -2.89
C THR A 33 -1.11 5.82 -1.50
N LEU A 34 -0.76 4.68 -0.91
CA LEU A 34 -0.10 4.61 0.39
C LEU A 34 1.32 5.20 0.34
N MET A 35 2.07 4.94 -0.73
CA MET A 35 3.41 5.51 -0.93
C MET A 35 3.36 7.04 -1.03
N HIS A 36 2.39 7.57 -1.78
CA HIS A 36 2.18 9.01 -1.87
C HIS A 36 1.82 9.63 -0.50
N ILE A 37 0.95 8.99 0.27
CA ILE A 37 0.61 9.43 1.63
C ILE A 37 1.84 9.38 2.55
N ASN A 38 2.62 8.30 2.50
CA ASN A 38 3.85 8.19 3.31
C ASN A 38 4.85 9.32 2.97
N ASN A 39 5.02 9.64 1.69
CA ASN A 39 5.78 10.80 1.23
C ASN A 39 5.23 12.13 1.80
N GLN A 40 3.91 12.34 1.76
CA GLN A 40 3.27 13.53 2.36
C GLN A 40 3.49 13.62 3.87
N THR A 41 3.63 12.48 4.56
CA THR A 41 3.98 12.45 5.98
C THR A 41 5.47 12.66 6.27
N ARG A 42 6.30 12.95 5.25
CA ARG A 42 7.76 13.04 5.35
C ARG A 42 8.42 11.73 5.77
N TRP A 43 7.95 10.61 5.21
CA TRP A 43 8.53 9.27 5.40
C TRP A 43 8.49 8.79 6.84
N LYS A 44 7.35 8.99 7.54
CA LYS A 44 7.20 8.43 8.88
C LYS A 44 7.31 6.91 8.84
N PRO A 45 7.96 6.28 9.84
CA PRO A 45 8.04 4.83 9.96
C PRO A 45 6.67 4.17 9.94
N SER A 46 5.68 4.79 10.60
CA SER A 46 4.27 4.39 10.54
C SER A 46 3.34 5.59 10.38
N PHE A 47 2.18 5.35 9.77
CA PHE A 47 1.14 6.35 9.54
C PHE A 47 -0.24 5.72 9.49
N THR A 48 -1.26 6.46 9.90
CA THR A 48 -2.65 5.97 9.92
C THR A 48 -3.46 6.54 8.77
N VAL A 49 -4.25 5.71 8.09
CA VAL A 49 -5.18 6.14 7.05
C VAL A 49 -6.53 5.45 7.21
N ALA A 50 -7.61 6.23 7.24
CA ALA A 50 -8.95 5.68 7.29
C ALA A 50 -9.32 4.99 5.96
N VAL A 51 -10.08 3.89 6.03
CA VAL A 51 -10.52 3.16 4.82
C VAL A 51 -11.39 4.02 3.92
N SER A 52 -12.18 4.94 4.50
CA SER A 52 -12.98 5.92 3.76
C SER A 52 -12.12 6.85 2.89
N ILE A 53 -10.97 7.31 3.40
CA ILE A 53 -10.03 8.15 2.63
C ILE A 53 -9.42 7.34 1.48
N LEU A 54 -9.06 6.08 1.72
CA LEU A 54 -8.55 5.20 0.66
C LEU A 54 -9.61 4.97 -0.41
N LYS A 55 -10.86 4.71 -0.02
CA LYS A 55 -12.00 4.57 -0.92
C LYS A 55 -12.18 5.83 -1.78
N THR A 56 -12.15 7.02 -1.17
CA THR A 56 -12.25 8.29 -1.91
C THR A 56 -11.09 8.50 -2.89
N LYS A 57 -9.84 8.16 -2.51
CA LYS A 57 -8.67 8.35 -3.37
C LYS A 57 -8.55 7.35 -4.50
N THR A 58 -9.05 6.13 -4.30
CA THR A 58 -8.87 5.01 -5.24
C THR A 58 -10.12 4.71 -6.05
N GLY A 59 -11.30 5.15 -5.59
CA GLY A 59 -12.59 4.77 -6.18
C GLY A 59 -12.99 3.30 -5.96
N VAL A 60 -12.17 2.50 -5.26
CA VAL A 60 -12.45 1.08 -5.04
C VAL A 60 -13.24 0.85 -3.76
N SER A 61 -14.06 -0.21 -3.74
CA SER A 61 -14.83 -0.59 -2.56
C SER A 61 -13.95 -0.98 -1.38
N GLU A 62 -14.47 -0.89 -0.16
CA GLU A 62 -13.73 -1.26 1.05
C GLU A 62 -13.36 -2.74 1.08
N SER A 63 -14.22 -3.61 0.54
CA SER A 63 -13.93 -5.05 0.40
C SER A 63 -12.76 -5.31 -0.54
N THR A 64 -12.67 -4.55 -1.64
CA THR A 64 -11.53 -4.60 -2.57
C THR A 64 -10.27 -4.05 -1.92
N ILE A 65 -10.36 -2.94 -1.16
CA ILE A 65 -9.23 -2.42 -0.38
C ILE A 65 -8.71 -3.47 0.61
N LYS A 66 -9.59 -4.20 1.29
CA LYS A 66 -9.18 -5.26 2.22
C LYS A 66 -8.37 -6.34 1.52
N ARG A 67 -8.87 -6.89 0.40
CA ARG A 67 -8.16 -7.88 -0.41
C ARG A 67 -6.81 -7.35 -0.91
N ALA A 68 -6.78 -6.11 -1.37
CA ALA A 68 -5.55 -5.45 -1.82
C ALA A 68 -4.52 -5.30 -0.70
N ARG A 69 -4.93 -4.99 0.55
CA ARG A 69 -4.03 -4.95 1.70
C ARG A 69 -3.45 -6.33 2.00
N ASP A 70 -4.28 -7.36 1.98
CA ASP A 70 -3.87 -8.74 2.25
C ASP A 70 -2.84 -9.22 1.20
N GLU A 71 -3.09 -8.92 -0.08
CA GLU A 71 -2.16 -9.20 -1.17
C GLU A 71 -0.82 -8.49 -0.96
N LEU A 72 -0.83 -7.16 -0.75
CA LEU A 72 0.39 -6.37 -0.57
C LEU A 72 1.18 -6.80 0.66
N GLN A 73 0.51 -7.15 1.76
CA GLN A 73 1.15 -7.63 2.98
C GLN A 73 1.76 -9.02 2.78
N THR A 74 1.04 -9.94 2.14
CA THR A 74 1.54 -11.28 1.82
C THR A 74 2.78 -11.24 0.93
N LYS A 75 2.83 -10.27 0.00
CA LYS A 75 3.98 -10.04 -0.87
C LYS A 75 5.12 -9.24 -0.22
N GLY A 76 4.94 -8.76 1.01
CA GLY A 76 5.95 -8.00 1.74
C GLY A 76 6.13 -6.55 1.25
N PHE A 77 5.14 -5.97 0.59
CA PHE A 77 5.22 -4.59 0.09
C PHE A 77 4.79 -3.54 1.13
N ILE A 78 3.97 -3.94 2.09
CA ILE A 78 3.53 -3.11 3.22
C ILE A 78 3.42 -3.96 4.48
N HIS A 79 3.46 -3.31 5.63
CA HIS A 79 2.84 -3.84 6.85
C HIS A 79 1.59 -3.02 7.16
N TYR A 80 0.51 -3.68 7.54
CA TYR A 80 -0.68 -3.00 8.03
C TYR A 80 -1.26 -3.73 9.24
N HIS A 81 -1.85 -2.97 10.16
CA HIS A 81 -2.65 -3.55 11.24
C HIS A 81 -3.90 -2.74 11.52
N SER A 82 -4.99 -3.45 11.80
CA SER A 82 -6.23 -2.85 12.28
C SER A 82 -6.12 -2.58 13.77
N ARG A 83 -6.51 -1.38 14.20
CA ARG A 83 -6.41 -0.93 15.60
C ARG A 83 -7.65 -1.23 16.46
N GLY A 84 -8.61 -1.98 15.91
CA GLY A 84 -9.89 -2.28 16.55
C GLY A 84 -10.90 -1.12 16.45
N GLY A 85 -12.19 -1.47 16.53
CA GLY A 85 -13.28 -0.50 16.41
C GLY A 85 -13.28 0.26 15.08
N ASN A 86 -13.69 1.53 15.11
CA ASN A 86 -13.75 2.41 13.93
C ASN A 86 -12.45 3.22 13.72
N GLN A 87 -11.32 2.73 14.25
CA GLN A 87 -10.03 3.42 14.13
C GLN A 87 -9.40 3.21 12.75
N ALA A 88 -8.71 4.23 12.26
CA ALA A 88 -7.91 4.12 11.05
C ALA A 88 -6.83 3.04 11.20
N ALA A 89 -6.65 2.23 10.16
CA ALA A 89 -5.57 1.26 10.12
C ALA A 89 -4.22 1.99 10.10
N GLU A 90 -3.23 1.41 10.76
CA GLU A 90 -1.84 1.87 10.68
C GLU A 90 -1.11 1.10 9.59
N TYR A 91 -0.23 1.81 8.89
CA TYR A 91 0.57 1.34 7.77
C TYR A 91 2.04 1.64 7.97
N GLN A 92 2.88 0.76 7.43
CA GLN A 92 4.30 0.96 7.23
C GLN A 92 4.62 0.57 5.78
N MET A 93 5.35 1.42 5.06
CA MET A 93 5.83 1.09 3.73
C MET A 93 7.13 0.28 3.85
N VAL A 94 7.25 -0.80 3.08
CA VAL A 94 8.51 -1.52 2.95
C VAL A 94 9.34 -0.86 1.83
N SER A 95 10.59 -0.55 2.11
CA SER A 95 11.53 0.00 1.12
C SER A 95 11.92 -1.08 0.12
N LEU A 96 11.64 -0.86 -1.16
CA LEU A 96 11.79 -1.85 -2.21
C LEU A 96 13.09 -1.71 -3.02
N TRP A 97 13.74 -0.54 -2.98
CA TRP A 97 14.97 -0.28 -3.75
C TRP A 97 16.25 -0.59 -2.98
N SER A 98 16.15 -0.87 -1.68
CA SER A 98 17.29 -1.18 -0.80
C SER A 98 17.48 -2.68 -0.59
N ILE A 99 16.81 -3.51 -1.40
CA ILE A 99 16.83 -4.98 -1.36
C ILE A 99 17.69 -5.48 -2.51
#